data_AF-A0A1A9WVD8-F1
#
_entry.id   AF-A0A1A9WVD8-F1
#
_cell.length_a   1.000
_cell.length_b   1.000
_cell.length_c   1.000
_cell.angle_alpha   90.00
_cell.angle_beta   90.00
_cell.angle_gamma   90.00
#
_symmetry.space_group_name_H-M   'P 1'
#
loop_
_entity.id
_entity.type
_entity.pdbx_description
1 polymer ?
#
loop_
_entity_poly.entity_id
_entity_poly.type
_entity_poly.pdbx_seq_one_letter_code
_entity_poly.pdbx_strand_id
1 'polypeptide(L)'
;MSDNLEIVSRNHTESTNQTDGIHLIAESSYQLSTLKQHIKKSCLAEKCKFVESSDDIKEICRGFLNMLKEEELNLDEITNIFVSACMCYYIQATPENFDWRSHFLQKAFQYVDTLSPLHLHVASKRLWEALKTDGIEFVFNVLCLSHRISIASETGRAIAICLIWAILCEITENNVEMYCFHEFHDLIKMLNEIDQSMLQMEDNLRIVYILIQCVGFLVSVIVFGNNESFKKAGYRKYFSYTKRDLDKLKHYLEGLNSQLNMRINQGDNHYDLRMTMAEYLKMNIINVLE
;
A
#
# COMPACT_ATOMS: atom_id res chain seq x y z
N MET A 1 10.31 -64.69 -0.22
CA MET A 1 8.86 -64.77 -0.49
C MET A 1 8.18 -64.29 0.78
N SER A 2 7.51 -63.15 0.89
CA SER A 2 7.28 -62.00 0.02
C SER A 2 6.83 -60.85 0.95
N ASP A 3 7.33 -59.66 0.67
CA ASP A 3 6.79 -58.30 0.80
C ASP A 3 5.73 -57.96 1.87
N ASN A 4 6.03 -56.89 2.64
CA ASN A 4 5.22 -55.67 2.82
C ASN A 4 5.94 -54.76 3.83
N LEU A 5 6.79 -53.81 3.41
CA LEU A 5 6.48 -52.40 3.08
C LEU A 5 5.81 -51.60 4.22
N GLU A 6 6.65 -50.77 4.84
CA GLU A 6 6.47 -49.43 5.40
C GLU A 6 5.04 -48.88 5.62
N ILE A 7 4.79 -48.36 6.83
CA ILE A 7 4.46 -46.94 7.09
C ILE A 7 4.77 -46.67 8.57
N VAL A 8 5.83 -45.90 8.82
CA VAL A 8 6.11 -45.23 10.09
C VAL A 8 5.71 -43.77 9.87
N SER A 9 4.51 -43.38 10.29
CA SER A 9 4.11 -41.97 10.32
C SER A 9 4.77 -41.31 11.54
N ARG A 10 5.87 -40.61 11.28
CA ARG A 10 6.53 -39.72 12.25
C ARG A 10 5.62 -38.55 12.58
N ASN A 11 5.41 -38.35 13.88
CA ASN A 11 4.95 -37.10 14.46
C ASN A 11 5.85 -35.94 13.99
N HIS A 12 5.30 -35.04 13.18
CA HIS A 12 5.82 -33.69 13.05
C HIS A 12 4.82 -32.74 13.70
N THR A 13 5.30 -32.11 14.76
CA THR A 13 4.80 -30.90 15.41
C THR A 13 4.23 -29.91 14.40
N GLU A 14 2.90 -29.81 14.36
CA GLU A 14 2.19 -28.64 13.84
C GLU A 14 2.50 -27.46 14.76
N SER A 15 3.46 -26.61 14.34
CA SER A 15 3.54 -25.26 14.90
C SER A 15 2.33 -24.50 14.37
N THR A 16 1.44 -24.14 15.28
CA THR A 16 0.34 -23.20 15.09
C THR A 16 0.88 -21.89 14.53
N ASN A 17 0.85 -21.75 13.21
CA ASN A 17 0.94 -20.47 12.54
C ASN A 17 -0.39 -19.73 12.77
N GLN A 18 -0.41 -18.87 13.78
CA GLN A 18 -1.33 -17.73 13.80
C GLN A 18 -0.91 -16.80 12.67
N THR A 19 -1.43 -17.05 11.48
CA THR A 19 -1.37 -16.10 10.37
C THR A 19 -2.68 -15.33 10.36
N ASP A 20 -2.59 -14.10 10.88
CA ASP A 20 -3.56 -13.03 10.70
C ASP A 20 -4.05 -12.98 9.24
N GLY A 21 -5.33 -12.66 9.03
CA GLY A 21 -6.07 -12.70 7.77
C GLY A 21 -5.58 -11.79 6.64
N ILE A 22 -4.29 -11.82 6.32
CA ILE A 22 -3.61 -11.11 5.25
C ILE A 22 -3.12 -12.14 4.21
N HIS A 23 -4.00 -13.04 3.78
CA HIS A 23 -3.91 -13.60 2.44
C HIS A 23 -4.57 -12.61 1.46
N LEU A 24 -4.08 -11.37 1.44
CA LEU A 24 -4.41 -10.32 0.46
C LEU A 24 -3.14 -9.99 -0.34
N ILE A 25 -2.44 -11.03 -0.83
CA ILE A 25 -1.80 -10.85 -2.13
C ILE A 25 -3.00 -10.82 -3.08
N ALA A 26 -3.49 -9.62 -3.40
CA ALA A 26 -4.46 -9.50 -4.48
C ALA A 26 -3.83 -10.17 -5.71
N GLU A 27 -4.65 -10.88 -6.45
CA GLU A 27 -4.30 -11.60 -7.67
C GLU A 27 -3.26 -10.83 -8.49
N SER A 28 -2.39 -11.53 -9.21
CA SER A 28 -1.34 -10.96 -10.07
C SER A 28 -1.95 -10.09 -11.19
N SER A 29 -2.44 -8.90 -10.84
CA SER A 29 -3.17 -7.98 -11.71
C SER A 29 -2.24 -7.33 -12.72
N TYR A 30 -0.93 -7.36 -12.44
CA TYR A 30 0.10 -6.83 -13.32
C TYR A 30 0.75 -7.95 -14.11
N GLN A 31 0.75 -7.78 -15.42
CA GLN A 31 1.38 -8.70 -16.36
C GLN A 31 2.72 -8.14 -16.81
N LEU A 32 3.62 -9.04 -17.21
CA LEU A 32 4.92 -8.65 -17.77
C LEU A 32 4.77 -7.77 -19.03
N SER A 33 3.73 -8.01 -19.83
CA SER A 33 3.37 -7.19 -20.99
C SER A 33 3.13 -5.72 -20.61
N THR A 34 2.47 -5.46 -19.48
CA THR A 34 2.23 -4.11 -18.95
C THR A 34 3.54 -3.41 -18.59
N LEU A 35 4.46 -4.14 -17.92
CA LEU A 35 5.80 -3.61 -17.60
C LEU A 35 6.59 -3.28 -18.88
N LYS A 36 6.64 -4.19 -19.85
CA LYS A 36 7.31 -3.97 -21.14
C LYS A 36 6.75 -2.73 -21.84
N GLN A 37 5.42 -2.60 -21.88
CA GLN A 37 4.76 -1.43 -22.47
C GLN A 37 5.08 -0.12 -21.72
N HIS A 38 5.13 -0.14 -20.39
CA HIS A 38 5.51 1.02 -19.58
C HIS A 38 6.95 1.47 -19.89
N ILE A 39 7.90 0.53 -19.90
CA ILE A 39 9.31 0.82 -20.23
C ILE A 39 9.46 1.36 -21.65
N LYS A 40 8.77 0.77 -22.63
CA LYS A 40 8.81 1.22 -24.02
C LYS A 40 8.29 2.66 -24.21
N LYS A 41 7.36 3.11 -23.37
CA LYS A 41 6.78 4.47 -23.42
C LYS A 41 7.52 5.48 -22.55
N SER A 42 8.47 5.04 -21.72
CA SER A 42 9.19 5.92 -20.80
C SER A 42 10.58 6.28 -21.30
N CYS A 43 11.26 7.17 -20.57
CA CYS A 43 12.66 7.51 -20.81
C CYS A 43 13.63 6.34 -20.60
N LEU A 44 13.17 5.21 -20.04
CA LEU A 44 13.99 4.03 -19.78
C LEU A 44 14.14 3.11 -21.00
N ALA A 45 13.42 3.33 -22.10
CA ALA A 45 13.37 2.41 -23.24
C ALA A 45 14.75 1.98 -23.78
N GLU A 46 15.69 2.93 -23.88
CA GLU A 46 17.04 2.63 -24.38
C GLU A 46 17.95 1.96 -23.34
N LYS A 47 17.84 2.34 -22.05
CA LYS A 47 18.66 1.80 -20.95
C LYS A 47 18.17 0.44 -20.46
N CYS A 48 16.87 0.15 -20.62
CA CYS A 48 16.21 -1.06 -20.12
C CYS A 48 15.94 -2.10 -21.21
N LYS A 49 16.82 -2.25 -22.21
CA LYS A 49 16.69 -3.28 -23.26
C LYS A 49 16.60 -4.70 -22.71
N PHE A 50 17.17 -4.94 -21.52
CA PHE A 50 17.07 -6.22 -20.81
C PHE A 50 15.62 -6.62 -20.48
N VAL A 51 14.70 -5.66 -20.37
CA VAL A 51 13.27 -5.90 -20.10
C VAL A 51 12.58 -6.52 -21.31
N GLU A 52 12.97 -6.12 -22.53
CA GLU A 52 12.42 -6.70 -23.77
C GLU A 52 13.03 -8.07 -24.07
N SER A 53 14.29 -8.29 -23.70
CA SER A 53 15.03 -9.52 -24.02
C SER A 53 14.78 -10.69 -23.07
N SER A 54 14.05 -10.50 -21.97
CA SER A 54 13.77 -11.53 -20.96
C SER A 54 12.28 -11.68 -20.70
N ASP A 55 11.85 -12.91 -20.47
CA ASP A 55 10.54 -13.22 -19.89
C ASP A 55 10.65 -13.66 -18.42
N ASP A 56 11.87 -13.78 -17.90
CA ASP A 56 12.13 -14.08 -16.49
C ASP A 56 12.17 -12.77 -15.69
N ILE A 57 11.17 -12.60 -14.81
CA ILE A 57 11.02 -11.43 -13.95
C ILE A 57 12.19 -11.26 -12.96
N LYS A 58 12.84 -12.35 -12.56
CA LYS A 58 14.00 -12.32 -11.67
C LYS A 58 15.21 -11.70 -12.38
N GLU A 59 15.42 -12.08 -13.63
CA GLU A 59 16.47 -11.50 -14.48
C GLU A 59 16.21 -10.03 -14.78
N ILE A 60 14.94 -9.65 -14.98
CA ILE A 60 14.54 -8.25 -15.13
C ILE A 60 14.84 -7.44 -13.87
N CYS A 61 14.48 -7.94 -12.70
CA CYS A 61 14.79 -7.26 -11.43
C CYS A 61 16.29 -7.13 -11.20
N ARG A 62 17.07 -8.15 -11.58
CA ARG A 62 18.53 -8.09 -11.55
C ARG A 62 19.09 -7.03 -12.49
N GLY A 63 18.53 -6.90 -13.70
CA GLY A 63 18.88 -5.85 -14.65
C GLY A 63 18.65 -4.45 -14.08
N PHE A 64 17.49 -4.21 -13.46
CA PHE A 64 17.23 -2.93 -12.78
C PHE A 64 18.18 -2.68 -11.61
N LEU A 65 18.48 -3.70 -10.80
CA LEU A 65 19.43 -3.57 -9.69
C LEU A 65 20.85 -3.24 -10.16
N ASN A 66 21.28 -3.76 -11.30
CA ASN A 66 22.57 -3.41 -11.90
C ASN A 66 22.54 -1.96 -12.39
N MET A 67 21.46 -1.56 -13.07
CA MET A 67 21.27 -0.17 -13.52
C MET A 67 21.32 0.83 -12.35
N LEU A 68 20.67 0.52 -11.23
CA LEU A 68 20.72 1.34 -10.00
C LEU A 68 22.14 1.43 -9.38
N LYS A 69 23.07 0.55 -9.75
CA LYS A 69 24.44 0.56 -9.22
C LYS A 69 25.44 1.21 -10.17
N GLU A 70 25.24 1.01 -11.47
CA GLU A 70 26.24 1.30 -12.51
C GLU A 70 25.96 2.61 -13.24
N GLU A 71 24.71 3.07 -13.27
CA GLU A 71 24.28 4.23 -14.04
C GLU A 71 24.01 5.45 -13.15
N GLU A 72 24.36 6.63 -13.68
CA GLU A 72 23.84 7.89 -13.17
C GLU A 72 22.44 8.12 -13.74
N LEU A 73 21.45 8.12 -12.84
CA LEU A 73 20.04 8.24 -13.21
C LEU A 73 19.53 9.64 -12.87
N ASN A 74 18.84 10.25 -13.82
CA ASN A 74 18.10 11.48 -13.55
C ASN A 74 16.77 11.17 -12.86
N LEU A 75 16.12 12.21 -12.34
CA LEU A 75 14.87 12.05 -11.59
C LEU A 75 13.74 11.40 -12.41
N ASP A 76 13.64 11.71 -13.70
CA ASP A 76 12.61 11.13 -14.56
C ASP A 76 12.82 9.62 -14.73
N GLU A 77 14.07 9.19 -14.89
CA GLU A 77 14.44 7.78 -14.95
C GLU A 77 14.12 7.07 -13.62
N ILE A 78 14.52 7.65 -12.49
CA ILE A 78 14.31 7.09 -11.15
C ILE A 78 12.83 6.88 -10.85
N THR A 79 12.00 7.86 -11.19
CA THR A 79 10.55 7.78 -10.93
C THR A 79 9.85 6.79 -11.85
N ASN A 80 10.37 6.49 -13.04
CA ASN A 80 9.92 5.34 -13.84
C ASN A 80 10.44 4.00 -13.29
N ILE A 81 11.60 3.97 -12.64
CA ILE A 81 12.07 2.78 -11.91
C ILE A 81 11.17 2.49 -10.70
N PHE A 82 10.65 3.50 -10.00
CA PHE A 82 9.67 3.27 -8.92
C PHE A 82 8.45 2.53 -9.42
N VAL A 83 7.88 2.96 -10.56
CA VAL A 83 6.76 2.26 -11.21
C VAL A 83 7.14 0.83 -11.55
N SER A 84 8.30 0.64 -12.18
CA SER A 84 8.79 -0.66 -12.60
C SER A 84 8.98 -1.61 -11.41
N ALA A 85 9.50 -1.10 -10.30
CA ALA A 85 9.67 -1.87 -9.06
C ALA A 85 8.32 -2.27 -8.45
N CYS A 86 7.33 -1.37 -8.43
CA CYS A 86 5.98 -1.67 -7.97
C CYS A 86 5.28 -2.71 -8.87
N MET A 87 5.44 -2.63 -10.19
CA MET A 87 4.90 -3.65 -11.12
C MET A 87 5.60 -5.01 -10.93
N CYS A 88 6.94 -5.02 -10.86
CA CYS A 88 7.72 -6.23 -10.62
C CYS A 88 7.39 -6.88 -9.27
N TYR A 89 6.98 -6.08 -8.28
CA TYR A 89 6.53 -6.59 -7.00
C TYR A 89 5.28 -7.47 -7.13
N TYR A 90 4.45 -7.34 -8.16
CA TYR A 90 3.24 -8.15 -8.32
C TYR A 90 3.31 -9.19 -9.42
N ILE A 91 4.15 -8.99 -10.44
CA ILE A 91 4.27 -9.93 -11.57
C ILE A 91 4.74 -11.30 -11.06
N GLN A 92 3.95 -12.33 -11.36
CA GLN A 92 4.24 -13.72 -10.97
C GLN A 92 4.52 -13.87 -9.47
N ALA A 93 3.88 -13.07 -8.62
CA ALA A 93 4.13 -13.06 -7.18
C ALA A 93 3.80 -14.42 -6.53
N THR A 94 4.81 -15.05 -5.92
CA THR A 94 4.66 -16.25 -5.08
C THR A 94 5.39 -16.06 -3.74
N PRO A 95 5.08 -16.83 -2.69
CA PRO A 95 5.81 -16.75 -1.43
C PRO A 95 7.32 -16.98 -1.58
N GLU A 96 7.73 -17.90 -2.45
CA GLU A 96 9.14 -18.29 -2.67
C GLU A 96 9.97 -17.16 -3.30
N ASN A 97 9.31 -16.24 -3.98
CA ASN A 97 9.94 -15.19 -4.75
C ASN A 97 9.77 -13.79 -4.12
N PHE A 98 9.23 -13.74 -2.90
CA PHE A 98 9.01 -12.51 -2.13
C PHE A 98 10.31 -11.74 -1.84
N ASP A 99 11.38 -12.44 -1.50
CA ASP A 99 12.62 -11.81 -1.02
C ASP A 99 13.26 -10.92 -2.08
N TRP A 100 13.42 -11.41 -3.32
CA TRP A 100 14.06 -10.63 -4.37
C TRP A 100 13.16 -9.53 -4.92
N ARG A 101 11.83 -9.74 -4.97
CA ARG A 101 10.86 -8.68 -5.31
C ARG A 101 10.92 -7.54 -4.30
N SER A 102 10.92 -7.89 -3.02
CA SER A 102 11.04 -6.92 -1.92
C SER A 102 12.39 -6.22 -1.93
N HIS A 103 13.47 -6.94 -2.27
CA HIS A 103 14.80 -6.37 -2.39
C HIS A 103 14.88 -5.31 -3.50
N PHE A 104 14.34 -5.60 -4.69
CA PHE A 104 14.30 -4.62 -5.78
C PHE A 104 13.45 -3.41 -5.41
N LEU A 105 12.25 -3.63 -4.88
CA LEU A 105 11.37 -2.56 -4.39
C LEU A 105 12.11 -1.66 -3.40
N GLN A 106 12.77 -2.26 -2.40
CA GLN A 106 13.52 -1.51 -1.41
C GLN A 106 14.66 -0.70 -2.04
N LYS A 107 15.46 -1.31 -2.93
CA LYS A 107 16.60 -0.63 -3.56
C LYS A 107 16.19 0.50 -4.49
N ALA A 108 15.08 0.35 -5.21
CA ALA A 108 14.55 1.42 -6.03
C ALA A 108 14.23 2.66 -5.18
N PHE A 109 13.44 2.50 -4.12
CA PHE A 109 13.01 3.63 -3.28
C PHE A 109 14.11 4.18 -2.36
N GLN A 110 15.21 3.44 -2.15
CA GLN A 110 16.40 3.91 -1.42
C GLN A 110 17.40 4.65 -2.30
N TYR A 111 17.20 4.68 -3.62
CA TYR A 111 18.16 5.29 -4.55
C TYR A 111 18.24 6.82 -4.39
N VAL A 112 17.14 7.46 -3.97
CA VAL A 112 17.10 8.90 -3.68
C VAL A 112 16.65 9.18 -2.26
N ASP A 113 17.25 10.22 -1.69
CA ASP A 113 16.78 10.87 -0.49
C ASP A 113 15.41 11.55 -0.72
N THR A 114 14.94 12.26 0.30
CA THR A 114 13.64 12.93 0.31
C THR A 114 13.45 13.85 -0.90
N LEU A 115 12.41 13.56 -1.70
CA LEU A 115 12.02 14.38 -2.85
C LEU A 115 11.48 15.76 -2.43
N SER A 116 11.71 16.77 -3.28
CA SER A 116 11.02 18.06 -3.16
C SER A 116 9.51 17.91 -3.41
N PRO A 117 8.67 18.87 -2.98
CA PRO A 117 7.22 18.74 -3.11
C PRO A 117 6.73 18.52 -4.56
N LEU A 118 7.34 19.21 -5.53
CA LEU A 118 7.01 19.05 -6.95
C LEU A 118 7.41 17.66 -7.47
N HIS A 119 8.61 17.19 -7.09
CA HIS A 119 9.10 15.88 -7.51
C HIS A 119 8.30 14.74 -6.87
N LEU A 120 7.88 14.92 -5.62
CA LEU A 120 6.99 13.99 -4.93
C LEU A 120 5.64 13.89 -5.64
N HIS A 121 5.07 15.03 -6.05
CA HIS A 121 3.84 15.05 -6.84
C HIS A 121 3.98 14.28 -8.14
N VAL A 122 5.03 14.55 -8.92
CA VAL A 122 5.29 13.87 -10.19
C VAL A 122 5.47 12.37 -9.99
N ALA A 123 6.26 11.96 -8.99
CA ALA A 123 6.49 10.54 -8.68
C ALA A 123 5.20 9.82 -8.28
N SER A 124 4.43 10.41 -7.37
CA SER A 124 3.18 9.83 -6.85
C SER A 124 2.10 9.78 -7.92
N LYS A 125 1.96 10.84 -8.73
CA LYS A 125 1.05 10.88 -9.88
C LYS A 125 1.38 9.78 -10.88
N ARG A 126 2.66 9.65 -11.25
CA ARG A 126 3.13 8.64 -12.20
C ARG A 126 2.87 7.23 -11.70
N LEU A 127 3.14 6.96 -10.41
CA LEU A 127 2.82 5.68 -9.78
C LEU A 127 1.31 5.40 -9.80
N TRP A 128 0.51 6.38 -9.42
CA TRP A 128 -0.95 6.24 -9.43
C TRP A 128 -1.48 5.91 -10.83
N GLU A 129 -1.12 6.72 -11.83
CA GLU A 129 -1.57 6.55 -13.21
C GLU A 129 -1.11 5.21 -13.83
N ALA A 130 0.09 4.74 -13.48
CA ALA A 130 0.63 3.49 -14.01
C ALA A 130 0.07 2.24 -13.32
N LEU A 131 -0.34 2.35 -12.05
CA LEU A 131 -0.88 1.25 -11.28
C LEU A 131 -2.40 1.16 -11.34
N LYS A 132 -3.10 2.25 -11.68
CA LYS A 132 -4.56 2.28 -11.78
C LYS A 132 -5.04 1.32 -12.87
N THR A 133 -5.88 0.37 -12.48
CA THR A 133 -6.64 -0.51 -13.38
C THR A 133 -8.12 -0.38 -13.05
N ASP A 134 -8.98 -0.95 -13.89
CA ASP A 134 -10.40 -1.05 -13.54
C ASP A 134 -10.60 -1.99 -12.35
N GLY A 135 -11.58 -1.71 -11.50
CA GLY A 135 -11.93 -2.54 -10.33
C GLY A 135 -11.46 -1.99 -9.00
N ILE A 136 -11.78 -2.69 -7.91
CA ILE A 136 -11.38 -2.30 -6.54
C ILE A 136 -10.03 -2.92 -6.16
N GLU A 137 -9.61 -3.95 -6.89
CA GLU A 137 -8.40 -4.74 -6.68
C GLU A 137 -7.13 -3.88 -6.79
N PHE A 138 -7.09 -2.90 -7.69
CA PHE A 138 -5.95 -1.97 -7.77
C PHE A 138 -5.79 -1.16 -6.48
N VAL A 139 -6.89 -0.78 -5.82
CA VAL A 139 -6.85 -0.01 -4.58
C VAL A 139 -6.21 -0.83 -3.46
N PHE A 140 -6.55 -2.11 -3.36
CA PHE A 140 -5.90 -3.05 -2.44
C PHE A 140 -4.40 -3.19 -2.73
N ASN A 141 -4.02 -3.26 -4.01
CA ASN A 141 -2.62 -3.33 -4.41
C ASN A 141 -1.86 -2.04 -4.06
N VAL A 142 -2.43 -0.87 -4.34
CA VAL A 142 -1.78 0.41 -3.98
C VAL A 142 -1.66 0.55 -2.46
N LEU A 143 -2.67 0.13 -1.70
CA LEU A 143 -2.63 0.11 -0.23
C LEU A 143 -1.52 -0.81 0.28
N CYS A 144 -1.43 -2.05 -0.22
CA CYS A 144 -0.41 -3.02 0.15
C CYS A 144 1.01 -2.52 -0.20
N LEU A 145 1.19 -1.97 -1.42
CA LEU A 145 2.45 -1.33 -1.82
C LEU A 145 2.80 -0.16 -0.90
N SER A 146 1.84 0.69 -0.56
CA SER A 146 2.05 1.84 0.32
C SER A 146 2.65 1.43 1.67
N HIS A 147 2.16 0.35 2.28
CA HIS A 147 2.78 -0.23 3.48
C HIS A 147 4.23 -0.68 3.24
N ARG A 148 4.50 -1.37 2.12
CA ARG A 148 5.85 -1.89 1.81
C ARG A 148 6.86 -0.78 1.54
N ILE A 149 6.52 0.20 0.70
CA ILE A 149 7.43 1.29 0.34
C ILE A 149 7.62 2.27 1.52
N SER A 150 6.62 2.41 2.40
CA SER A 150 6.71 3.26 3.59
C SER A 150 7.80 2.79 4.57
N ILE A 151 7.99 1.48 4.69
CA ILE A 151 9.04 0.89 5.53
C ILE A 151 10.40 0.87 4.79
N ALA A 152 10.39 0.89 3.46
CA ALA A 152 11.62 0.77 2.66
C ALA A 152 12.53 2.00 2.72
N SER A 153 11.95 3.21 2.67
CA SER A 153 12.69 4.49 2.72
C SER A 153 11.81 5.69 3.08
N GLU A 154 12.43 6.83 3.42
CA GLU A 154 11.69 8.08 3.64
C GLU A 154 10.96 8.57 2.39
N THR A 155 11.58 8.42 1.22
CA THR A 155 10.95 8.71 -0.08
C THR A 155 9.76 7.82 -0.33
N GLY A 156 9.89 6.52 -0.08
CA GLY A 156 8.79 5.57 -0.18
C GLY A 156 7.66 5.93 0.79
N ARG A 157 7.98 6.34 2.01
CA ARG A 157 6.99 6.83 2.99
C ARG A 157 6.26 8.09 2.53
N ALA A 158 6.96 9.06 1.96
CA ALA A 158 6.32 10.25 1.40
C ALA A 158 5.35 9.91 0.27
N ILE A 159 5.79 9.06 -0.67
CA ILE A 159 4.97 8.61 -1.80
C ILE A 159 3.76 7.80 -1.29
N ALA A 160 3.96 6.89 -0.35
CA ALA A 160 2.88 6.12 0.25
C ALA A 160 1.80 7.01 0.87
N ILE A 161 2.19 8.05 1.63
CA ILE A 161 1.22 9.00 2.18
C ILE A 161 0.40 9.65 1.05
N CYS A 162 1.04 10.11 -0.02
CA CYS A 162 0.36 10.71 -1.17
C CYS A 162 -0.59 9.71 -1.89
N LEU A 163 -0.20 8.45 -2.01
CA LEU A 163 -1.04 7.40 -2.60
C LEU A 163 -2.25 7.09 -1.71
N ILE A 164 -2.08 7.03 -0.38
CA ILE A 164 -3.20 6.83 0.56
C ILE A 164 -4.19 8.01 0.50
N TRP A 165 -3.70 9.24 0.38
CA TRP A 165 -4.58 10.38 0.13
C TRP A 165 -5.34 10.28 -1.19
N ALA A 166 -4.69 9.82 -2.27
CA ALA A 166 -5.37 9.60 -3.54
C ALA A 166 -6.49 8.55 -3.43
N ILE A 167 -6.26 7.46 -2.68
CA ILE A 167 -7.32 6.48 -2.39
C ILE A 167 -8.49 7.12 -1.64
N LEU A 168 -8.22 7.92 -0.60
CA LEU A 168 -9.27 8.61 0.15
C LEU A 168 -10.06 9.58 -0.74
N CYS A 169 -9.40 10.30 -1.64
CA CYS A 169 -10.07 11.16 -2.61
C CYS A 169 -11.01 10.36 -3.52
N GLU A 170 -10.59 9.20 -4.04
CA GLU A 170 -11.47 8.36 -4.86
C GLU A 170 -12.66 7.82 -4.07
N ILE A 171 -12.46 7.40 -2.80
CA ILE A 171 -13.56 6.92 -1.93
C ILE A 171 -14.56 8.04 -1.61
N THR A 172 -14.06 9.27 -1.47
CA THR A 172 -14.88 10.45 -1.13
C THR A 172 -15.37 11.23 -2.35
N GLU A 173 -15.14 10.70 -3.56
CA GLU A 173 -15.48 11.35 -4.84
C GLU A 173 -14.89 12.76 -4.99
N ASN A 174 -13.75 13.01 -4.33
CA ASN A 174 -12.99 14.24 -4.42
C ASN A 174 -11.96 14.16 -5.56
N ASN A 175 -11.79 15.25 -6.31
CA ASN A 175 -10.79 15.31 -7.38
C ASN A 175 -9.37 15.46 -6.81
N VAL A 176 -8.44 14.62 -7.26
CA VAL A 176 -7.01 14.78 -6.94
C VAL A 176 -6.39 15.82 -7.87
N GLU A 177 -6.36 17.08 -7.45
CA GLU A 177 -5.65 18.13 -8.18
C GLU A 177 -4.13 17.97 -8.07
N MET A 178 -3.65 17.56 -6.89
CA MET A 178 -2.23 17.37 -6.61
C MET A 178 -2.01 16.18 -5.70
N TYR A 179 -1.19 15.22 -6.15
CA TYR A 179 -0.66 14.13 -5.33
C TYR A 179 0.39 14.65 -4.33
N CYS A 180 -0.05 15.28 -3.25
CA CYS A 180 0.82 15.84 -2.23
C CYS A 180 0.36 15.44 -0.82
N PHE A 181 1.09 15.92 0.18
CA PHE A 181 0.63 15.83 1.55
C PHE A 181 -0.61 16.72 1.75
N HIS A 182 -1.55 16.24 2.56
CA HIS A 182 -2.68 17.02 3.05
C HIS A 182 -2.53 17.25 4.56
N GLU A 183 -3.15 18.30 5.08
CA GLU A 183 -3.12 18.55 6.51
C GLU A 183 -3.98 17.51 7.23
N PHE A 184 -3.63 17.19 8.47
CA PHE A 184 -4.37 16.19 9.24
C PHE A 184 -5.86 16.55 9.40
N HIS A 185 -6.19 17.84 9.46
CA HIS A 185 -7.57 18.31 9.53
C HIS A 185 -8.39 17.95 8.27
N ASP A 186 -7.76 17.88 7.10
CA ASP A 186 -8.43 17.51 5.85
C ASP A 186 -8.96 16.08 5.91
N LEU A 187 -8.30 15.18 6.66
CA LEU A 187 -8.76 13.81 6.87
C LEU A 187 -10.13 13.82 7.54
N ILE A 188 -10.28 14.60 8.61
CA ILE A 188 -11.53 14.70 9.36
C ILE A 188 -12.63 15.31 8.47
N LYS A 189 -12.29 16.30 7.64
CA LYS A 189 -13.24 16.90 6.70
C LYS A 189 -13.75 15.86 5.70
N MET A 190 -12.83 15.15 5.03
CA MET A 190 -13.15 14.09 4.07
C MET A 190 -13.99 12.98 4.69
N LEU A 191 -13.66 12.53 5.90
CA LEU A 191 -14.41 11.49 6.61
C LEU A 191 -15.86 11.91 6.91
N ASN A 192 -16.09 13.19 7.19
CA ASN A 192 -17.44 13.73 7.45
C ASN A 192 -18.27 13.92 6.16
N GLU A 193 -17.64 13.95 4.99
CA GLU A 193 -18.31 14.02 3.69
C GLU A 193 -18.84 12.65 3.23
N ILE A 194 -18.35 11.56 3.84
CA ILE A 194 -18.80 10.20 3.51
C ILE A 194 -20.26 10.00 3.93
N ASP A 195 -21.08 9.59 2.97
CA ASP A 195 -22.46 9.18 3.23
C ASP A 195 -22.50 8.00 4.21
N GLN A 196 -23.10 8.23 5.38
CA GLN A 196 -23.28 7.20 6.41
C GLN A 196 -24.11 6.01 5.92
N SER A 197 -24.96 6.21 4.90
CA SER A 197 -25.71 5.12 4.29
C SER A 197 -24.80 4.17 3.51
N MET A 198 -23.75 4.70 2.85
CA MET A 198 -22.74 3.91 2.11
C MET A 198 -22.01 2.94 3.03
N LEU A 199 -21.61 3.41 4.22
CA LEU A 199 -20.92 2.62 5.25
C LEU A 199 -21.76 1.44 5.78
N GLN A 200 -23.07 1.50 5.59
CA GLN A 200 -24.02 0.50 6.06
C GLN A 200 -24.42 -0.53 5.00
N MET A 201 -24.10 -0.31 3.72
CA MET A 201 -24.44 -1.25 2.65
C MET A 201 -23.46 -2.44 2.66
N GLU A 202 -24.00 -3.67 2.59
CA GLU A 202 -23.17 -4.89 2.56
C GLU A 202 -22.24 -4.93 1.34
N ASP A 203 -22.71 -4.49 0.18
CA ASP A 203 -21.92 -4.44 -1.05
C ASP A 203 -20.69 -3.51 -0.93
N ASN A 204 -20.73 -2.54 -0.01
CA ASN A 204 -19.66 -1.57 0.21
C ASN A 204 -18.65 -1.98 1.29
N LEU A 205 -18.76 -3.19 1.85
CA LEU A 205 -17.92 -3.61 2.97
C LEU A 205 -16.42 -3.59 2.64
N ARG A 206 -16.06 -3.86 1.38
CA ARG A 206 -14.68 -3.75 0.89
C ARG A 206 -14.19 -2.30 0.88
N ILE A 207 -15.04 -1.34 0.53
CA ILE A 207 -14.72 0.10 0.58
C ILE A 207 -14.53 0.54 2.02
N VAL A 208 -15.39 0.09 2.94
CA VAL A 208 -15.25 0.35 4.38
C VAL A 208 -13.93 -0.21 4.92
N TYR A 209 -13.55 -1.43 4.51
CA TYR A 209 -12.27 -2.01 4.87
C TYR A 209 -11.09 -1.14 4.39
N ILE A 210 -11.09 -0.73 3.12
CA ILE A 210 -10.04 0.12 2.56
C ILE A 210 -9.96 1.45 3.32
N LEU A 211 -11.11 2.08 3.61
CA LEU A 211 -11.18 3.32 4.38
C LEU A 211 -10.49 3.18 5.74
N ILE A 212 -10.80 2.11 6.47
CA ILE A 212 -10.20 1.81 7.78
C ILE A 212 -8.69 1.64 7.67
N GLN A 213 -8.22 0.93 6.64
CA GLN A 213 -6.79 0.72 6.41
C GLN A 213 -6.08 2.04 6.04
N CYS A 214 -6.68 2.88 5.20
CA CYS A 214 -6.15 4.20 4.85
C CYS A 214 -6.03 5.10 6.09
N VAL A 215 -7.08 5.17 6.93
CA VAL A 215 -7.06 5.94 8.18
C VAL A 215 -6.00 5.39 9.13
N GLY A 216 -5.91 4.07 9.30
CA GLY A 216 -4.91 3.42 10.14
C GLY A 216 -3.49 3.72 9.69
N PHE A 217 -3.24 3.67 8.38
CA PHE A 217 -1.96 4.05 7.80
C PHE A 217 -1.60 5.51 8.11
N LEU A 218 -2.52 6.45 7.84
CA LEU A 218 -2.26 7.87 8.07
C LEU A 218 -2.04 8.18 9.55
N VAL A 219 -2.83 7.59 10.45
CA VAL A 219 -2.64 7.74 11.90
C VAL A 219 -1.27 7.19 12.32
N SER A 220 -0.91 5.98 11.88
CA SER A 220 0.40 5.37 12.16
C SER A 220 1.55 6.28 11.73
N VAL A 221 1.50 6.82 10.50
CA VAL A 221 2.60 7.60 9.95
C VAL A 221 2.62 9.05 10.45
N ILE A 222 1.47 9.70 10.61
CA ILE A 222 1.39 11.11 11.01
C ILE A 222 1.54 11.29 12.52
N VAL A 223 0.81 10.49 13.31
CA VAL A 223 0.72 10.66 14.76
C VAL A 223 1.89 9.97 15.46
N PHE A 224 2.21 8.73 15.06
CA PHE A 224 3.23 7.90 15.74
C PHE A 224 4.56 7.80 14.97
N GLY A 225 4.60 8.26 13.73
CA GLY A 225 5.81 8.22 12.90
C GLY A 225 6.87 9.25 13.32
N ASN A 226 8.14 8.88 13.16
CA ASN A 226 9.24 9.86 13.25
C ASN A 226 9.27 10.73 11.99
N ASN A 227 8.77 11.96 12.11
CA ASN A 227 8.57 12.88 10.98
C ASN A 227 9.60 14.03 10.94
N GLU A 228 10.70 13.94 11.67
CA GLU A 228 11.68 15.03 11.78
C GLU A 228 12.40 15.35 10.46
N SER A 229 12.73 14.32 9.66
CA SER A 229 13.31 14.50 8.32
C SER A 229 12.37 15.26 7.39
N PHE A 230 11.09 14.89 7.37
CA PHE A 230 10.09 15.60 6.57
C PHE A 230 9.87 17.05 7.04
N LYS A 231 9.85 17.29 8.36
CA LYS A 231 9.76 18.65 8.91
C LYS A 231 10.96 19.50 8.45
N LYS A 232 12.17 18.93 8.44
CA LYS A 232 13.39 19.58 7.93
C LYS A 232 13.34 19.82 6.42
N ALA A 233 12.72 18.92 5.66
CA ALA A 233 12.53 19.04 4.22
C ALA A 233 11.39 20.00 3.80
N GLY A 234 10.71 20.66 4.76
CA GLY A 234 9.70 21.68 4.49
C GLY A 234 8.24 21.22 4.66
N TYR A 235 8.00 19.97 5.07
CA TYR A 235 6.65 19.39 5.19
C TYR A 235 6.00 19.57 6.58
N ARG A 236 6.44 20.54 7.38
CA ARG A 236 6.05 20.64 8.80
C ARG A 236 4.54 20.73 9.05
N LYS A 237 3.80 21.46 8.20
CA LYS A 237 2.36 21.69 8.39
C LYS A 237 1.53 20.41 8.29
N TYR A 238 1.93 19.49 7.43
CA TYR A 238 1.19 18.26 7.15
C TYR A 238 1.18 17.26 8.31
N PHE A 239 2.20 17.33 9.17
CA PHE A 239 2.31 16.49 10.36
C PHE A 239 1.86 17.21 11.64
N SER A 240 1.19 18.35 11.49
CA SER A 240 0.67 19.12 12.62
C SER A 240 -0.79 18.73 12.84
N TYR A 241 -1.13 18.43 14.09
CA TYR A 241 -2.49 18.12 14.53
C TYR A 241 -2.72 18.73 15.92
N THR A 242 -3.97 19.04 16.23
CA THR A 242 -4.36 19.47 17.57
C THR A 242 -5.02 18.32 18.34
N LYS A 243 -5.05 18.40 19.68
CA LYS A 243 -5.82 17.45 20.49
C LYS A 243 -7.29 17.37 20.03
N ARG A 244 -7.87 18.51 19.66
CA ARG A 244 -9.24 18.59 19.14
C ARG A 244 -9.42 17.80 17.83
N ASP A 245 -8.40 17.77 16.97
CA ASP A 245 -8.46 16.97 15.74
C ASP A 245 -8.44 15.48 16.06
N LEU A 246 -7.57 15.06 17.00
CA LEU A 246 -7.53 13.66 17.47
C LEU A 246 -8.86 13.23 18.12
N ASP A 247 -9.44 14.08 18.99
CA ASP A 247 -10.73 13.81 19.64
C ASP A 247 -11.86 13.62 18.61
N LYS A 248 -11.89 14.45 17.56
CA LYS A 248 -12.87 14.34 16.46
C LYS A 248 -12.69 13.06 15.67
N LEU A 249 -11.45 12.71 15.32
CA LEU A 249 -11.15 11.48 14.61
C LEU A 249 -11.54 10.25 15.45
N LYS A 250 -11.18 10.26 16.74
CA LYS A 250 -11.54 9.19 17.68
C LYS A 250 -13.06 9.01 17.75
N HIS A 251 -13.81 10.11 17.91
CA HIS A 251 -15.27 10.06 17.95
C HIS A 251 -15.89 9.48 16.67
N TYR A 252 -15.38 9.88 15.50
CA TYR A 252 -15.82 9.31 14.22
C TYR A 252 -15.58 7.80 14.16
N LEU A 253 -14.38 7.35 14.56
CA LEU A 253 -13.99 5.94 14.51
C LEU A 253 -14.74 5.08 15.53
N GLU A 254 -15.05 5.61 16.71
CA GLU A 254 -15.92 4.96 17.70
C GLU A 254 -17.34 4.76 17.15
N GLY A 255 -17.87 5.75 16.42
CA GLY A 255 -19.14 5.65 15.70
C GLY A 255 -19.13 4.54 14.65
N LEU A 256 -18.10 4.53 13.78
CA LEU A 256 -17.92 3.50 12.76
C LEU A 256 -17.78 2.09 13.38
N ASN A 257 -16.95 1.95 14.43
CA ASN A 257 -16.75 0.69 15.12
C ASN A 257 -18.06 0.18 15.76
N SER A 258 -18.89 1.09 16.30
CA SER A 258 -20.20 0.72 16.84
C SER A 258 -21.15 0.21 15.74
N GLN A 259 -21.16 0.85 14.57
CA GLN A 259 -21.95 0.39 13.42
C GLN A 259 -21.52 -0.98 12.92
N LEU A 260 -20.21 -1.25 12.85
CA LEU A 260 -19.68 -2.55 12.47
C LEU A 260 -20.11 -3.64 13.45
N ASN A 261 -20.06 -3.37 14.76
CA ASN A 261 -20.43 -4.33 15.81
C ASN A 261 -21.93 -4.61 15.91
N MET A 262 -22.80 -3.62 15.66
CA MET A 262 -24.26 -3.77 15.77
C MET A 262 -24.85 -4.78 14.76
N ARG A 263 -24.14 -5.11 13.68
CA ARG A 263 -24.61 -6.03 12.62
C ARG A 263 -23.95 -7.40 12.65
N ILE A 264 -23.17 -7.70 13.68
CA ILE A 264 -22.47 -8.98 13.83
C ILE A 264 -23.46 -10.03 14.35
N ASN A 265 -24.31 -10.55 13.46
CA ASN A 265 -25.06 -11.78 13.72
C ASN A 265 -24.25 -12.96 13.16
N GLN A 266 -24.15 -14.07 13.90
CA GLN A 266 -23.37 -15.26 13.52
C GLN A 266 -23.84 -15.98 12.22
N GLY A 267 -24.81 -15.42 11.50
CA GLY A 267 -25.29 -15.88 10.19
C GLY A 267 -25.08 -14.88 9.04
N ASP A 268 -24.37 -13.77 9.26
CA ASP A 268 -23.98 -12.82 8.20
C ASP A 268 -22.83 -13.42 7.36
N ASN A 269 -22.97 -13.41 6.03
CA ASN A 269 -21.96 -13.87 5.07
C ASN A 269 -20.61 -13.15 5.21
N HIS A 270 -20.57 -12.02 5.92
CA HIS A 270 -19.37 -11.21 6.13
C HIS A 270 -18.96 -11.02 7.60
N TYR A 271 -19.42 -11.90 8.50
CA TYR A 271 -19.09 -11.89 9.92
C TYR A 271 -17.58 -11.69 10.20
N ASP A 272 -16.73 -12.52 9.59
CA ASP A 272 -15.28 -12.51 9.83
C ASP A 272 -14.61 -11.19 9.40
N LEU A 273 -15.04 -10.62 8.27
CA LEU A 273 -14.49 -9.36 7.77
C LEU A 273 -14.91 -8.18 8.67
N ARG A 274 -16.18 -8.17 9.12
CA ARG A 274 -16.66 -7.15 10.07
C ARG A 274 -15.94 -7.21 11.40
N MET A 275 -15.74 -8.42 11.95
CA MET A 275 -14.97 -8.64 13.17
C MET A 275 -13.52 -8.16 13.01
N THR A 276 -12.85 -8.56 11.93
CA THR A 276 -11.47 -8.13 11.62
C THR A 276 -11.35 -6.62 11.57
N MET A 277 -12.30 -5.93 10.91
CA MET A 277 -12.32 -4.47 10.84
C MET A 277 -12.53 -3.81 12.20
N ALA A 278 -13.49 -4.32 12.99
CA ALA A 278 -13.81 -3.77 14.31
C ALA A 278 -12.62 -3.94 15.28
N GLU A 279 -11.98 -5.10 15.27
CA GLU A 279 -10.80 -5.37 16.09
C GLU A 279 -9.61 -4.50 15.66
N TYR A 280 -9.36 -4.37 14.35
CA TYR A 280 -8.30 -3.52 13.84
C TYR A 280 -8.51 -2.05 14.23
N LEU A 281 -9.73 -1.52 14.03
CA LEU A 281 -10.09 -0.15 14.44
C LEU A 281 -9.82 0.08 15.92
N LYS A 282 -10.30 -0.83 16.77
CA LYS A 282 -10.20 -0.70 18.22
C LYS A 282 -8.74 -0.76 18.68
N MET A 283 -8.00 -1.78 18.26
CA MET A 283 -6.65 -2.04 18.76
C MET A 283 -5.60 -1.10 18.17
N ASN A 284 -5.67 -0.83 16.87
CA ASN A 284 -4.59 -0.13 16.15
C ASN A 284 -4.84 1.37 15.94
N ILE A 285 -6.07 1.85 16.17
CA ILE A 285 -6.41 3.27 15.94
C ILE A 285 -7.06 3.91 17.17
N ILE A 286 -8.21 3.41 17.65
CA ILE A 286 -8.98 4.09 18.70
C ILE A 286 -8.23 4.11 20.03
N ASN A 287 -7.68 2.97 20.46
CA ASN A 287 -6.98 2.85 21.76
C ASN A 287 -5.65 3.60 21.80
N VAL A 288 -5.08 3.96 20.65
CA VAL A 288 -3.79 4.66 20.59
C VAL A 288 -3.95 6.18 20.50
N LEU A 289 -5.14 6.68 20.13
CA LEU A 289 -5.46 8.11 20.03
C LEU A 289 -5.81 8.76 21.39
N GLU A 290 -5.17 8.35 22.48
CA GLU A 290 -5.39 8.87 23.86
C GLU A 290 -4.69 10.21 24.17
#